data_AF-A0A3N5K2V6-F1
#
_entry.id   AF-A0A3N5K2V6-F1
#
_cell.length_a   1.000
_cell.length_b   1.000
_cell.length_c   1.000
_cell.angle_alpha   90.00
_cell.angle_beta   90.00
_cell.angle_gamma   90.00
#
_symmetry.space_group_name_H-M   'P 1'
#
loop_
_entity.id
_entity.type
_entity.pdbx_description
1 polymer ?
#
loop_
_entity_poly.entity_id
_entity_poly.type
_entity_poly.pdbx_seq_one_letter_code
_entity_poly.pdbx_strand_id
1 'polypeptide(L)'
;MIAGKAFHRLPRMKSYGTFPANNQFDDFRVSDEENLSEMNTETEFLCSHSTASIPRNAAALQHIAGCGNSPVVTYDGTGAYFLDKQEEGVWKFEVYPDVLWLRDPFEPTSLSRQVARLFWNERIIKITLPDLEENYSLFSINSPDVKIDRNSSYEYLVKPGKYIVVRNNIGKNRLEKYFDKNENFLGGLYIPPGIDPGVYVVNKSKKFSGSSDLSAFRFQIAGDKKIAHASLFIKRFGWRGFAKFNLKNVGGFEYALADTPKILHTGRLEYCVAVESEGKVTSFPGGMQSSPDQPDFPDGNIWSLMVVDPPEAVAILDVSRDIKDLVFPHFDRSRKYSTNLLCGSRSNETALSVHINFLAKSALPFGFQMNVSENLRPFAAQLENYKTVVLRARSTGDSACSMGMNLLLADGRCFSSSIRLKNQWQDQELSLSEFQTGNALLLPNSYPLFLPQIWKSPAGGSKNEFMLSDLEFIQLVVNPADGATETDFDVVSVVLKK
;
A
#
# COMPACT_ATOMS: atom_id res chain seq x y z
N MET A 1 -11.07 1.53 15.12
CA MET A 1 -12.45 1.98 15.40
C MET A 1 -13.49 1.21 14.58
N ILE A 2 -13.48 1.31 13.24
CA ILE A 2 -14.49 0.69 12.35
C ILE A 2 -14.67 -0.81 12.62
N ALA A 3 -13.58 -1.58 12.70
CA ALA A 3 -13.65 -3.01 13.05
C ALA A 3 -14.37 -3.27 14.39
N GLY A 4 -14.12 -2.46 15.42
CA GLY A 4 -14.80 -2.57 16.71
C GLY A 4 -16.32 -2.36 16.58
N LYS A 5 -16.76 -1.37 15.79
CA LYS A 5 -18.19 -1.15 15.50
C LYS A 5 -18.80 -2.36 14.78
N ALA A 6 -18.08 -2.96 13.83
CA ALA A 6 -18.52 -4.18 13.15
C ALA A 6 -18.73 -5.34 14.15
N PHE A 7 -17.75 -5.60 15.03
CA PHE A 7 -17.86 -6.65 16.06
C PHE A 7 -19.03 -6.45 17.04
N HIS A 8 -19.38 -5.21 17.36
CA HIS A 8 -20.48 -4.92 18.29
C HIS A 8 -21.87 -4.93 17.63
N ARG A 9 -21.97 -4.59 16.33
CA ARG A 9 -23.25 -4.41 15.64
C ARG A 9 -23.69 -5.64 14.84
N LEU A 10 -22.74 -6.34 14.23
CA LEU A 10 -23.07 -7.40 13.28
C LEU A 10 -23.46 -8.68 14.02
N PRO A 11 -24.53 -9.37 13.59
CA PRO A 11 -24.90 -10.66 14.17
C PRO A 11 -23.78 -11.67 13.99
N ARG A 12 -23.42 -12.36 15.08
CA ARG A 12 -22.42 -13.43 15.05
C ARG A 12 -22.84 -14.52 14.05
N MET A 13 -21.91 -15.02 13.26
CA MET A 13 -22.10 -16.06 12.23
C MET A 13 -23.00 -15.69 11.03
N LYS A 14 -23.48 -14.45 10.90
CA LYS A 14 -24.20 -14.03 9.68
C LYS A 14 -23.24 -14.06 8.48
N SER A 15 -23.67 -14.70 7.39
CA SER A 15 -22.96 -14.68 6.12
C SER A 15 -23.34 -13.43 5.32
N TYR A 16 -22.36 -12.84 4.63
CA TYR A 16 -22.52 -11.71 3.72
C TYR A 16 -22.14 -12.08 2.28
N GLY A 17 -22.24 -13.37 1.93
CA GLY A 17 -21.82 -13.89 0.63
C GLY A 17 -20.35 -14.27 0.57
N THR A 18 -19.83 -14.38 -0.66
CA THR A 18 -18.44 -14.77 -0.96
C THR A 18 -17.64 -13.58 -1.46
N PHE A 19 -16.32 -13.64 -1.35
CA PHE A 19 -15.44 -12.64 -1.96
C PHE A 19 -15.64 -12.57 -3.48
N PRO A 20 -15.59 -11.36 -4.07
CA PRO A 20 -15.42 -10.05 -3.44
C PRO A 20 -16.73 -9.40 -2.96
N ALA A 21 -17.90 -10.01 -3.20
CA ALA A 21 -19.20 -9.43 -2.80
C ALA A 21 -19.31 -9.18 -1.28
N ASN A 22 -18.67 -10.02 -0.46
CA ASN A 22 -18.62 -9.84 0.98
C ASN A 22 -17.70 -8.70 1.47
N ASN A 23 -17.03 -7.98 0.57
CA ASN A 23 -16.33 -6.73 0.91
C ASN A 23 -17.31 -5.61 1.28
N GLN A 24 -18.59 -5.74 0.90
CA GLN A 24 -19.69 -4.94 1.42
C GLN A 24 -20.53 -5.81 2.36
N PHE A 25 -20.72 -5.37 3.60
CA PHE A 25 -21.48 -6.11 4.59
C PHE A 25 -22.24 -5.16 5.51
N ASP A 26 -23.57 -5.13 5.35
CA ASP A 26 -24.44 -4.23 6.12
C ASP A 26 -24.02 -2.76 5.90
N ASP A 27 -23.76 -2.01 6.96
CA ASP A 27 -23.26 -0.62 6.94
C ASP A 27 -21.77 -0.48 6.59
N PHE A 28 -21.05 -1.58 6.35
CA PHE A 28 -19.59 -1.59 6.25
C PHE A 28 -19.11 -1.92 4.84
N ARG A 29 -17.97 -1.35 4.48
CA ARG A 29 -17.26 -1.62 3.23
C ARG A 29 -15.76 -1.72 3.50
N VAL A 30 -15.10 -2.65 2.84
CA VAL A 30 -13.63 -2.75 2.77
C VAL A 30 -13.19 -2.79 1.30
N SER A 31 -12.09 -2.13 0.98
CA SER A 31 -11.52 -2.08 -0.37
C SER A 31 -10.00 -2.01 -0.26
N ASP A 32 -9.31 -3.05 -0.74
CA ASP A 32 -7.86 -3.05 -0.82
C ASP A 32 -7.36 -2.03 -1.85
N GLU A 33 -7.97 -2.01 -3.04
CA GLU A 33 -7.64 -1.09 -4.14
C GLU A 33 -7.71 0.39 -3.71
N GLU A 34 -8.70 0.75 -2.90
CA GLU A 34 -8.88 2.11 -2.39
C GLU A 34 -8.16 2.34 -1.05
N ASN A 35 -7.50 1.32 -0.49
CA ASN A 35 -6.93 1.32 0.85
C ASN A 35 -7.94 1.80 1.91
N LEU A 36 -9.19 1.33 1.81
CA LEU A 36 -10.34 1.88 2.52
C LEU A 36 -11.03 0.82 3.39
N SER A 37 -11.34 1.21 4.62
CA SER A 37 -12.39 0.64 5.45
C SER A 37 -13.37 1.75 5.78
N GLU A 38 -14.67 1.45 5.66
CA GLU A 38 -15.74 2.43 5.80
C GLU A 38 -16.90 1.86 6.63
N MET A 39 -17.57 2.73 7.39
CA MET A 39 -18.88 2.50 7.99
C MET A 39 -19.78 3.69 7.67
N ASN A 40 -20.94 3.44 7.08
CA ASN A 40 -21.87 4.48 6.64
C ASN A 40 -23.29 4.14 7.12
N THR A 41 -23.69 4.73 8.24
CA THR A 41 -25.03 4.58 8.83
C THR A 41 -25.81 5.89 8.72
N GLU A 42 -27.07 5.90 9.14
CA GLU A 42 -27.87 7.14 9.21
C GLU A 42 -27.26 8.22 10.11
N THR A 43 -26.51 7.82 11.14
CA THR A 43 -26.03 8.72 12.21
C THR A 43 -24.50 8.74 12.37
N GLU A 44 -23.77 7.83 11.74
CA GLU A 44 -22.31 7.73 11.84
C GLU A 44 -21.69 7.52 10.47
N PHE A 45 -20.65 8.30 10.15
CA PHE A 45 -19.88 8.19 8.91
C PHE A 45 -18.39 8.09 9.19
N LEU A 46 -17.80 6.91 9.02
CA LEU A 46 -16.41 6.63 9.37
C LEU A 46 -15.64 6.12 8.15
N CYS A 47 -14.48 6.69 7.83
CA CYS A 47 -13.61 6.21 6.75
C CYS A 47 -12.13 6.17 7.19
N SER A 48 -11.36 5.16 6.73
CA SER A 48 -9.91 5.07 7.01
C SER A 48 -9.04 5.72 5.95
N HIS A 49 -9.62 6.12 4.82
CA HIS A 49 -8.97 6.79 3.71
C HIS A 49 -9.99 7.63 2.93
N SER A 50 -9.52 8.35 1.91
CA SER A 50 -10.40 9.15 1.06
C SER A 50 -11.49 8.28 0.44
N THR A 51 -12.72 8.76 0.43
CA THR A 51 -13.89 8.03 -0.09
C THR A 51 -14.80 8.97 -0.88
N ALA A 52 -15.45 8.44 -1.91
CA ALA A 52 -16.51 9.12 -2.65
C ALA A 52 -17.91 8.70 -2.17
N SER A 53 -18.02 7.81 -1.18
CA SER A 53 -19.30 7.37 -0.63
C SER A 53 -20.07 8.55 -0.05
N ILE A 54 -21.32 8.70 -0.50
CA ILE A 54 -22.25 9.70 0.02
C ILE A 54 -22.80 9.19 1.36
N PRO A 55 -22.78 10.00 2.44
CA PRO A 55 -23.41 9.61 3.70
C PRO A 55 -24.89 9.28 3.47
N ARG A 56 -25.37 8.18 4.05
CA ARG A 56 -26.78 7.75 3.88
C ARG A 56 -27.76 8.84 4.24
N ASN A 57 -27.45 9.61 5.29
CA ASN A 57 -28.26 10.74 5.73
C ASN A 57 -27.40 11.83 6.39
N ALA A 58 -26.88 12.75 5.56
CA ALA A 58 -26.01 13.83 6.02
C ALA A 58 -26.64 14.74 7.10
N ALA A 59 -27.98 14.87 7.12
CA ALA A 59 -28.68 15.72 8.09
C ALA A 59 -28.81 15.05 9.48
N ALA A 60 -28.80 13.72 9.53
CA ALA A 60 -28.95 12.95 10.77
C ALA A 60 -27.60 12.55 11.42
N LEU A 61 -26.47 12.82 10.75
CA LEU A 61 -25.14 12.52 11.28
C LEU A 61 -24.93 13.13 12.67
N GLN A 62 -24.36 12.31 13.55
CA GLN A 62 -23.95 12.65 14.92
C GLN A 62 -22.44 12.49 15.10
N HIS A 63 -21.84 11.52 14.40
CA HIS A 63 -20.42 11.22 14.50
C HIS A 63 -19.81 11.07 13.11
N ILE A 64 -18.69 11.74 12.88
CA ILE A 64 -17.89 11.58 11.67
C ILE A 64 -16.44 11.35 12.09
N ALA A 65 -15.77 10.40 11.45
CA ALA A 65 -14.34 10.26 11.60
C ALA A 65 -13.72 9.86 10.28
N GLY A 66 -12.56 10.43 9.97
CA GLY A 66 -11.95 10.20 8.68
C GLY A 66 -10.44 10.37 8.68
N CYS A 67 -9.81 9.75 7.68
CA CYS A 67 -8.50 10.13 7.18
C CYS A 67 -8.66 10.44 5.69
N GLY A 68 -8.11 11.55 5.19
CA GLY A 68 -8.30 11.98 3.81
C GLY A 68 -9.69 12.56 3.53
N ASN A 69 -10.06 12.63 2.25
CA ASN A 69 -11.23 13.39 1.79
C ASN A 69 -12.53 12.58 1.79
N SER A 70 -13.65 13.23 2.05
CA SER A 70 -14.99 12.68 1.88
C SER A 70 -15.96 13.76 1.38
N PRO A 71 -17.19 13.41 0.96
CA PRO A 71 -18.17 14.42 0.55
C PRO A 71 -18.53 15.45 1.63
N VAL A 72 -18.27 15.14 2.91
CA VAL A 72 -18.57 16.04 4.05
C VAL A 72 -17.35 16.71 4.65
N VAL A 73 -16.13 16.24 4.36
CA VAL A 73 -14.88 16.85 4.86
C VAL A 73 -13.81 16.80 3.77
N THR A 74 -13.29 17.97 3.43
CA THR A 74 -12.10 18.12 2.59
C THR A 74 -10.92 18.44 3.50
N TYR A 75 -9.83 17.69 3.37
CA TYR A 75 -8.66 17.75 4.25
C TYR A 75 -7.40 17.46 3.45
N ASP A 76 -6.43 18.39 3.47
CA ASP A 76 -5.19 18.25 2.71
C ASP A 76 -4.04 17.57 3.49
N GLY A 77 -4.30 17.11 4.71
CA GLY A 77 -3.34 16.40 5.56
C GLY A 77 -3.46 14.88 5.51
N THR A 78 -2.63 14.21 6.31
CA THR A 78 -2.61 12.74 6.44
C THR A 78 -3.02 12.26 7.83
N GLY A 79 -3.30 13.18 8.75
CA GLY A 79 -3.83 12.89 10.08
C GLY A 79 -5.29 12.40 10.04
N ALA A 80 -5.76 11.91 11.19
CA ALA A 80 -7.17 11.62 11.39
C ALA A 80 -7.93 12.88 11.84
N TYR A 81 -9.22 12.94 11.55
CA TYR A 81 -10.14 13.93 12.11
C TYR A 81 -11.40 13.28 12.67
N PHE A 82 -12.01 13.96 13.63
CA PHE A 82 -13.24 13.54 14.30
C PHE A 82 -14.19 14.74 14.42
N LEU A 83 -15.47 14.54 14.10
CA LEU A 83 -16.54 15.52 14.32
C LEU A 83 -17.65 14.85 15.12
N ASP A 84 -17.97 15.42 16.28
CA ASP A 84 -19.04 14.95 17.16
C ASP A 84 -20.06 16.06 17.37
N LYS A 85 -21.31 15.81 16.96
CA LYS A 85 -22.40 16.76 17.09
C LYS A 85 -22.74 16.95 18.57
N GLN A 86 -22.78 18.21 19.01
CA GLN A 86 -23.09 18.57 20.39
C GLN A 86 -24.54 19.01 20.54
N GLU A 87 -24.99 19.84 19.60
CA GLU A 87 -26.39 20.22 19.39
C GLU A 87 -26.53 20.64 17.92
N GLU A 88 -27.74 20.98 17.47
CA GLU A 88 -27.93 21.44 16.09
C GLU A 88 -27.08 22.69 15.79
N GLY A 89 -26.24 22.60 14.76
CA GLY A 89 -25.33 23.67 14.35
C GLY A 89 -24.10 23.85 15.24
N VAL A 90 -23.83 22.94 16.18
CA VAL A 90 -22.62 22.95 17.02
C VAL A 90 -21.96 21.59 17.02
N TRP A 91 -20.71 21.55 16.57
CA TRP A 91 -19.89 20.33 16.51
C TRP A 91 -18.59 20.52 17.24
N LYS A 92 -18.16 19.47 17.94
CA LYS A 92 -16.78 19.35 18.40
C LYS A 92 -15.97 18.74 17.27
N PHE A 93 -14.80 19.32 17.01
CA PHE A 93 -13.92 18.93 15.93
C PHE A 93 -12.51 18.69 16.45
N GLU A 94 -11.96 17.51 16.19
CA GLU A 94 -10.58 17.17 16.56
C GLU A 94 -9.78 16.81 15.32
N VAL A 95 -8.56 17.33 15.22
CA VAL A 95 -7.61 17.03 14.14
C VAL A 95 -6.33 16.50 14.75
N TYR A 96 -5.87 15.35 14.28
CA TYR A 96 -4.66 14.69 14.74
C TYR A 96 -3.45 15.09 13.89
N PRO A 97 -2.22 14.93 14.41
CA PRO A 97 -1.01 15.16 13.63
C PRO A 97 -0.97 14.32 12.37
N ASP A 98 -0.32 14.88 11.34
CA ASP A 98 -0.06 14.14 10.12
C ASP A 98 0.90 12.99 10.38
N VAL A 99 0.73 11.89 9.64
CA VAL A 99 1.58 10.72 9.73
C VAL A 99 2.34 10.53 8.42
N LEU A 100 3.66 10.33 8.51
CA LEU A 100 4.49 9.80 7.43
C LEU A 100 4.98 8.40 7.80
N TRP A 101 4.66 7.40 6.98
CA TRP A 101 5.19 6.04 7.11
C TRP A 101 6.58 5.98 6.49
N LEU A 102 7.61 5.89 7.34
CA LEU A 102 9.02 5.82 6.91
C LEU A 102 9.40 4.43 6.40
N ARG A 103 8.77 3.39 6.96
CA ARG A 103 9.09 1.98 6.71
C ARG A 103 7.85 1.11 6.87
N ASP A 104 7.93 -0.14 6.43
CA ASP A 104 6.86 -1.12 6.61
C ASP A 104 6.63 -1.43 8.11
N PRO A 105 5.42 -1.22 8.66
CA PRO A 105 5.13 -1.53 10.07
C PRO A 105 5.21 -3.01 10.43
N PHE A 106 5.20 -3.93 9.45
CA PHE A 106 5.18 -5.37 9.66
C PHE A 106 6.55 -6.05 9.53
N GLU A 107 7.60 -5.29 9.17
CA GLU A 107 8.99 -5.77 9.25
C GLU A 107 9.40 -6.10 10.71
N PRO A 108 10.47 -6.91 10.91
CA PRO A 108 10.96 -7.26 12.24
C PRO A 108 11.08 -6.06 13.20
N THR A 109 10.52 -6.23 14.40
CA THR A 109 10.39 -5.17 15.40
C THR A 109 11.72 -4.82 16.07
N SER A 110 11.99 -3.54 16.26
CA SER A 110 13.09 -3.03 17.08
C SER A 110 12.68 -1.73 17.77
N LEU A 111 13.11 -1.52 19.01
CA LEU A 111 12.83 -0.29 19.76
C LEU A 111 13.51 0.95 19.17
N SER A 112 14.63 0.78 18.44
CA SER A 112 15.33 1.86 17.76
C SER A 112 14.78 2.16 16.35
N ARG A 113 13.82 1.35 15.88
CA ARG A 113 13.28 1.45 14.53
C ARG A 113 12.07 2.38 14.53
N GLN A 114 12.29 3.60 14.03
CA GLN A 114 11.19 4.52 13.72
C GLN A 114 10.47 4.04 12.45
N VAL A 115 9.20 3.68 12.59
CA VAL A 115 8.34 3.19 11.49
C VAL A 115 7.51 4.31 10.90
N ALA A 116 6.99 5.18 11.77
CA ALA A 116 6.17 6.32 11.40
C ALA A 116 6.65 7.56 12.14
N ARG A 117 6.33 8.71 11.58
CA ARG A 117 6.65 10.01 12.15
C ARG A 117 5.43 10.92 12.10
N LEU A 118 5.25 11.69 13.18
CA LEU A 118 4.17 12.65 13.34
C LEU A 118 4.65 14.07 13.01
N PHE A 119 3.80 14.86 12.36
CA PHE A 119 4.05 16.27 12.05
C PHE A 119 2.87 17.16 12.47
N TRP A 120 3.17 18.27 13.15
CA TRP A 120 2.19 19.27 13.60
C TRP A 120 2.02 20.41 12.61
N ASN A 121 1.75 20.05 11.35
CA ASN A 121 1.64 21.03 10.27
C ASN A 121 0.30 21.75 10.27
N GLU A 122 0.29 22.94 9.70
CA GLU A 122 -0.94 23.64 9.34
C GLU A 122 -1.54 22.98 8.10
N ARG A 123 -2.83 22.68 8.16
CA ARG A 123 -3.60 21.98 7.13
C ARG A 123 -4.87 22.72 6.78
N ILE A 124 -5.23 22.67 5.50
CA ILE A 124 -6.46 23.22 4.98
C ILE A 124 -7.58 22.20 5.20
N ILE A 125 -8.66 22.65 5.81
CA ILE A 125 -9.87 21.86 6.04
C ILE A 125 -11.13 22.62 5.67
N LYS A 126 -12.09 21.90 5.09
CA LYS A 126 -13.45 22.39 4.82
C LYS A 126 -14.46 21.33 5.22
N ILE A 127 -15.44 21.72 6.01
CA ILE A 127 -16.52 20.85 6.49
C ILE A 127 -17.80 21.26 5.76
N THR A 128 -18.49 20.29 5.17
CA THR A 128 -19.73 20.50 4.43
C THR A 128 -20.83 19.64 5.06
N LEU A 129 -21.58 20.23 5.99
CA LEU A 129 -22.69 19.58 6.67
C LEU A 129 -23.96 20.43 6.55
N PRO A 130 -25.14 19.83 6.28
CA PRO A 130 -26.39 20.57 6.13
C PRO A 130 -26.70 21.48 7.33
N ASP A 131 -26.35 21.05 8.55
CA ASP A 131 -26.64 21.81 9.77
C ASP A 131 -25.64 22.94 10.07
N LEU A 132 -24.50 23.02 9.37
CA LEU A 132 -23.53 24.09 9.54
C LEU A 132 -23.74 25.22 8.52
N GLU A 133 -24.50 24.94 7.45
CA GLU A 133 -24.64 25.81 6.28
C GLU A 133 -23.27 26.14 5.65
N GLU A 134 -23.20 27.06 4.69
CA GLU A 134 -21.92 27.47 4.07
C GLU A 134 -21.09 28.41 4.96
N ASN A 135 -21.75 29.02 5.94
CA ASN A 135 -21.20 30.10 6.75
C ASN A 135 -21.19 29.68 8.23
N TYR A 136 -20.18 28.91 8.61
CA TYR A 136 -19.89 28.57 10.01
C TYR A 136 -18.65 29.32 10.53
N SER A 137 -18.41 29.21 11.83
CA SER A 137 -17.25 29.75 12.54
C SER A 137 -16.52 28.62 13.26
N LEU A 138 -15.20 28.75 13.39
CA LEU A 138 -14.35 27.76 14.05
C LEU A 138 -13.59 28.43 15.20
N PHE A 139 -13.60 27.80 16.38
CA PHE A 139 -12.94 28.29 17.59
C PHE A 139 -12.04 27.21 18.17
N SER A 140 -10.84 27.58 18.62
CA SER A 140 -9.97 26.65 19.35
C SER A 140 -10.50 26.42 20.77
N ILE A 141 -10.55 25.16 21.23
CA ILE A 141 -11.00 24.86 22.60
C ILE A 141 -10.06 25.46 23.65
N ASN A 142 -8.74 25.40 23.41
CA ASN A 142 -7.73 25.91 24.32
C ASN A 142 -7.57 27.44 24.27
N SER A 143 -8.20 28.09 23.30
CA SER A 143 -8.15 29.54 23.12
C SER A 143 -9.50 30.02 22.58
N PRO A 144 -10.57 29.98 23.40
CA PRO A 144 -11.95 30.23 22.96
C PRO A 144 -12.20 31.66 22.47
N ASP A 145 -11.27 32.58 22.77
CA ASP A 145 -11.30 33.95 22.26
C ASP A 145 -10.70 34.09 20.85
N VAL A 146 -10.01 33.06 20.37
CA VAL A 146 -9.39 33.03 19.03
C VAL A 146 -10.34 32.33 18.07
N LYS A 147 -11.03 33.15 17.26
CA LYS A 147 -11.72 32.67 16.06
C LYS A 147 -10.68 32.35 15.00
N ILE A 148 -10.79 31.19 14.37
CA ILE A 148 -9.97 30.83 13.22
C ILE A 148 -10.56 31.47 11.97
N ASP A 149 -9.76 32.28 11.29
CA ASP A 149 -10.17 32.94 10.05
C ASP A 149 -10.22 31.94 8.90
N ARG A 150 -11.23 32.13 8.04
CA ARG A 150 -11.40 31.36 6.80
C ARG A 150 -10.80 32.12 5.63
N ASN A 151 -10.37 31.39 4.60
CA ASN A 151 -9.99 31.98 3.32
C ASN A 151 -11.22 32.30 2.45
N SER A 152 -10.99 32.89 1.27
CA SER A 152 -12.03 33.22 0.28
C SER A 152 -12.76 32.01 -0.30
N SER A 153 -12.21 30.81 -0.14
CA SER A 153 -12.75 29.54 -0.64
C SER A 153 -13.58 28.78 0.41
N TYR A 154 -13.86 29.40 1.56
CA TYR A 154 -14.56 28.80 2.71
C TYR A 154 -13.78 27.65 3.38
N GLU A 155 -12.46 27.75 3.39
CA GLU A 155 -11.56 26.77 4.02
C GLU A 155 -10.84 27.39 5.22
N TYR A 156 -10.48 26.54 6.19
CA TYR A 156 -9.79 26.93 7.42
C TYR A 156 -8.39 26.36 7.43
N LEU A 157 -7.43 27.15 7.90
CA LEU A 157 -6.08 26.69 8.18
C LEU A 157 -5.99 26.30 9.66
N VAL A 158 -5.80 25.01 9.94
CA VAL A 158 -5.82 24.44 11.30
C VAL A 158 -4.54 23.69 11.62
N LYS A 159 -4.14 23.68 12.89
CA LYS A 159 -3.12 22.76 13.42
C LYS A 159 -3.79 21.55 14.10
N PRO A 160 -3.06 20.46 14.37
CA PRO A 160 -3.59 19.41 15.24
C PRO A 160 -4.05 19.98 16.58
N GLY A 161 -5.26 19.64 16.99
CA GLY A 161 -5.91 20.21 18.17
C GLY A 161 -7.40 19.94 18.20
N LYS A 162 -8.07 20.53 19.19
CA LYS A 162 -9.52 20.46 19.39
C LYS A 162 -10.16 21.83 19.17
N TYR A 163 -11.31 21.81 18.51
CA TYR A 163 -12.03 22.99 18.04
C TYR A 163 -13.54 22.81 18.23
N ILE A 164 -14.26 23.93 18.23
CA ILE A 164 -15.72 23.97 18.14
C ILE A 164 -16.11 24.63 16.81
N VAL A 165 -16.93 23.94 16.03
CA VAL A 165 -17.52 24.39 14.78
C VAL A 165 -18.95 24.84 15.05
N VAL A 166 -19.32 26.04 14.60
CA VAL A 166 -20.58 26.68 15.00
C VAL A 166 -21.24 27.38 13.83
N ARG A 167 -22.52 27.10 13.58
CA ARG A 167 -23.36 27.85 12.64
C ARG A 167 -23.40 29.33 13.02
N ASN A 168 -23.19 30.25 12.08
CA ASN A 168 -22.96 31.67 12.37
C ASN A 168 -24.08 32.40 13.15
N ASN A 169 -25.31 31.89 13.16
CA ASN A 169 -26.43 32.48 13.91
C ASN A 169 -26.44 32.11 15.41
N ILE A 170 -25.54 31.23 15.86
CA ILE A 170 -25.39 30.85 17.27
C ILE A 170 -24.39 31.78 17.94
N GLY A 171 -24.87 32.57 18.91
CA GLY A 171 -24.03 33.53 19.64
C GLY A 171 -23.02 32.86 20.59
N LYS A 172 -21.83 33.47 20.72
CA LYS A 172 -20.70 32.95 21.52
C LYS A 172 -21.06 32.61 22.97
N ASN A 173 -21.98 33.35 23.60
CA ASN A 173 -22.39 33.13 24.99
C ASN A 173 -23.00 31.72 25.21
N ARG A 174 -23.60 31.11 24.17
CA ARG A 174 -24.15 29.75 24.26
C ARG A 174 -23.07 28.66 24.20
N LEU A 175 -21.85 29.02 23.82
CA LEU A 175 -20.75 28.08 23.58
C LEU A 175 -19.90 27.81 24.81
N GLU A 176 -20.03 28.59 25.89
CA GLU A 176 -19.21 28.48 27.11
C GLU A 176 -19.21 27.05 27.68
N LYS A 177 -20.35 26.35 27.61
CA LYS A 177 -20.49 24.95 28.05
C LYS A 177 -19.65 23.93 27.27
N TYR A 178 -19.18 24.28 26.07
CA TYR A 178 -18.40 23.40 25.19
C TYR A 178 -16.90 23.66 25.26
N PHE A 179 -16.47 24.72 25.94
CA PHE A 179 -15.07 25.05 26.11
C PHE A 179 -14.55 24.50 27.44
N ASP A 180 -14.17 23.22 27.46
CA ASP A 180 -13.44 22.66 28.59
C ASP A 180 -11.95 22.96 28.47
N LYS A 181 -11.47 23.95 29.23
CA LYS A 181 -10.07 24.36 29.25
C LYS A 181 -9.13 23.32 29.86
N ASN A 182 -9.65 22.33 30.58
CA ASN A 182 -8.86 21.24 31.15
C ASN A 182 -8.72 20.06 30.19
N GLU A 183 -9.36 20.13 29.02
CA GLU A 183 -9.33 19.05 28.06
C GLU A 183 -7.95 18.96 27.39
N ASN A 184 -7.15 17.98 27.82
CA ASN A 184 -5.82 17.79 27.25
C ASN A 184 -5.90 17.15 25.86
N PHE A 185 -5.43 17.85 24.82
CA PHE A 185 -5.30 17.29 23.48
C PHE A 185 -4.25 16.17 23.49
N LEU A 186 -4.60 15.01 22.91
CA LEU A 186 -3.81 13.78 22.98
C LEU A 186 -3.57 13.28 24.43
N GLY A 187 -4.34 13.75 25.41
CA GLY A 187 -4.27 13.30 26.78
C GLY A 187 -4.47 11.79 26.89
N GLY A 188 -3.57 11.12 27.62
CA GLY A 188 -3.58 9.65 27.76
C GLY A 188 -2.97 8.89 26.58
N LEU A 189 -2.58 9.56 25.50
CA LEU A 189 -1.83 8.95 24.39
C LEU A 189 -0.32 9.13 24.60
N TYR A 190 0.45 8.13 24.16
CA TYR A 190 1.91 8.24 24.13
C TYR A 190 2.35 9.10 22.95
N ILE A 191 3.13 10.15 23.24
CA ILE A 191 3.78 10.99 22.23
C ILE A 191 5.30 10.78 22.37
N PRO A 192 5.99 10.32 21.31
CA PRO A 192 7.44 10.11 21.38
C PRO A 192 8.18 11.41 21.74
N PRO A 193 9.09 11.41 22.73
CA PRO A 193 9.94 12.55 23.01
C PRO A 193 11.01 12.72 21.91
N GLY A 194 11.44 13.95 21.64
CA GLY A 194 12.59 14.20 20.75
C GLY A 194 12.31 14.01 19.26
N ILE A 195 11.36 14.77 18.71
CA ILE A 195 11.10 14.87 17.27
C ILE A 195 12.28 15.64 16.64
N ASP A 196 13.25 14.94 16.04
CA ASP A 196 14.45 15.54 15.43
C ASP A 196 14.10 16.42 14.22
N PRO A 197 14.12 17.76 14.32
CA PRO A 197 13.55 18.62 13.29
C PRO A 197 14.22 18.37 11.94
N GLY A 198 13.42 18.16 10.89
CA GLY A 198 14.02 17.85 9.60
C GLY A 198 13.04 17.56 8.48
N VAL A 199 13.61 17.38 7.29
CA VAL A 199 12.90 16.93 6.10
C VAL A 199 13.12 15.43 5.94
N TYR A 200 12.06 14.72 5.58
CA TYR A 200 12.05 13.29 5.33
C TYR A 200 11.51 13.03 3.93
N VAL A 201 12.20 12.17 3.19
CA VAL A 201 11.77 11.71 1.86
C VAL A 201 11.67 10.20 1.86
N VAL A 202 10.49 9.69 1.56
CA VAL A 202 10.25 8.27 1.30
C VAL A 202 10.09 8.09 -0.20
N ASN A 203 10.97 7.29 -0.79
CA ASN A 203 10.89 6.97 -2.21
C ASN A 203 9.82 5.90 -2.46
N LYS A 204 8.75 6.29 -3.17
CA LYS A 204 7.66 5.41 -3.62
C LYS A 204 7.73 5.16 -5.14
N SER A 205 8.84 5.54 -5.77
CA SER A 205 9.06 5.35 -7.20
C SER A 205 9.16 3.86 -7.52
N LYS A 206 8.70 3.50 -8.72
CA LYS A 206 8.73 2.11 -9.18
C LYS A 206 10.17 1.65 -9.40
N LYS A 207 10.41 0.34 -9.43
CA LYS A 207 11.70 -0.24 -9.86
C LYS A 207 11.83 -0.30 -11.38
N PHE A 208 10.71 -0.51 -12.05
CA PHE A 208 10.58 -0.59 -13.50
C PHE A 208 9.52 0.40 -13.98
N SER A 209 9.73 0.96 -15.17
CA SER A 209 8.79 1.89 -15.77
C SER A 209 8.82 1.76 -17.29
N GLY A 210 7.65 1.87 -17.93
CA GLY A 210 7.58 2.04 -19.37
C GLY A 210 8.10 3.41 -19.80
N SER A 211 8.60 3.53 -21.03
CA SER A 211 9.13 4.78 -21.59
C SER A 211 8.13 5.95 -21.60
N SER A 212 6.82 5.68 -21.46
CA SER A 212 5.75 6.68 -21.37
C SER A 212 5.09 6.82 -19.99
N ASP A 213 5.54 6.07 -18.97
CA ASP A 213 4.87 6.05 -17.66
C ASP A 213 5.34 7.20 -16.74
N LEU A 214 4.52 8.23 -16.65
CA LEU A 214 4.76 9.43 -15.83
C LEU A 214 4.66 9.16 -14.32
N SER A 215 4.01 8.06 -13.94
CA SER A 215 3.85 7.67 -12.53
C SER A 215 5.08 6.95 -11.97
N ALA A 216 6.16 6.85 -12.75
CA ALA A 216 7.41 6.19 -12.35
C ALA A 216 8.01 6.78 -11.09
N PHE A 217 7.97 8.12 -10.96
CA PHE A 217 8.58 8.86 -9.87
C PHE A 217 7.53 9.40 -8.91
N ARG A 218 7.49 8.84 -7.69
CA ARG A 218 6.62 9.28 -6.60
C ARG A 218 7.40 9.33 -5.31
N PHE A 219 7.16 10.37 -4.53
CA PHE A 219 7.84 10.59 -3.26
C PHE A 219 6.83 11.04 -2.21
N GLN A 220 7.02 10.59 -0.98
CA GLN A 220 6.41 11.27 0.16
C GLN A 220 7.45 12.19 0.79
N ILE A 221 7.18 13.49 0.84
CA ILE A 221 8.08 14.50 1.38
C ILE A 221 7.36 15.23 2.52
N ALA A 222 7.91 15.12 3.72
CA ALA A 222 7.40 15.77 4.91
C ALA A 222 8.50 16.55 5.63
N GLY A 223 8.13 17.65 6.25
CA GLY A 223 9.01 18.39 7.17
C GLY A 223 8.18 19.08 8.24
N ASP A 224 8.84 19.43 9.34
CA ASP A 224 8.24 20.23 10.43
C ASP A 224 8.02 21.70 10.02
N LYS A 225 8.57 22.08 8.88
CA LYS A 225 8.53 23.41 8.28
C LYS A 225 7.97 23.30 6.87
N LYS A 226 7.43 24.41 6.38
CA LYS A 226 6.88 24.49 5.02
C LYS A 226 7.99 24.21 4.01
N ILE A 227 7.77 23.21 3.16
CA ILE A 227 8.62 22.92 2.01
C ILE A 227 8.40 24.02 0.97
N ALA A 228 9.48 24.73 0.60
CA ALA A 228 9.42 25.77 -0.41
C ALA A 228 9.42 25.16 -1.82
N HIS A 229 10.38 24.26 -2.06
CA HIS A 229 10.57 23.60 -3.35
C HIS A 229 11.05 22.16 -3.17
N ALA A 230 10.67 21.28 -4.11
CA ALA A 230 11.21 19.94 -4.23
C ALA A 230 11.55 19.68 -5.70
N SER A 231 12.69 19.04 -5.95
CA SER A 231 13.17 18.75 -7.30
C SER A 231 13.71 17.33 -7.41
N LEU A 232 13.39 16.67 -8.51
CA LEU A 232 13.97 15.41 -8.92
C LEU A 232 15.17 15.70 -9.83
N PHE A 233 16.29 15.03 -9.55
CA PHE A 233 17.50 15.08 -10.35
C PHE A 233 17.73 13.71 -10.97
N ILE A 234 17.81 13.65 -12.29
CA ILE A 234 18.00 12.40 -13.05
C ILE A 234 19.33 12.46 -13.79
N LYS A 235 20.12 11.40 -13.66
CA LYS A 235 21.35 11.16 -14.39
C LYS A 235 21.26 9.85 -15.17
N ARG A 236 21.99 9.79 -16.26
CA ARG A 236 22.19 8.58 -17.06
C ARG A 236 23.66 8.23 -17.12
N PHE A 237 23.93 6.97 -17.41
CA PHE A 237 25.28 6.55 -17.75
C PHE A 237 25.83 7.40 -18.91
N GLY A 238 27.03 7.97 -18.72
CA GLY A 238 27.69 8.83 -19.70
C GLY A 238 27.27 10.31 -19.67
N TRP A 239 26.29 10.71 -18.87
CA TRP A 239 25.92 12.13 -18.73
C TRP A 239 26.86 12.88 -17.80
N ARG A 240 27.17 14.14 -18.16
CA ARG A 240 27.86 15.10 -17.29
C ARG A 240 26.82 15.82 -16.45
N GLY A 241 26.59 15.36 -15.23
CA GLY A 241 25.64 15.97 -14.28
C GLY A 241 24.20 15.43 -14.37
N PHE A 242 23.30 16.14 -13.69
CA PHE A 242 21.88 15.78 -13.56
C PHE A 242 20.98 16.70 -14.40
N ALA A 243 19.91 16.15 -14.95
CA ALA A 243 18.76 16.91 -15.41
C ALA A 243 17.78 17.13 -14.26
N LYS A 244 17.34 18.37 -14.07
CA LYS A 244 16.46 18.78 -12.96
C LYS A 244 15.00 18.88 -13.41
N PHE A 245 14.10 18.36 -12.59
CA PHE A 245 12.64 18.41 -12.79
C PHE A 245 11.94 18.85 -11.51
N ASN A 246 10.87 19.64 -11.65
CA ASN A 246 10.09 20.10 -10.50
C ASN A 246 9.14 19.00 -10.01
N LEU A 247 9.09 18.83 -8.70
CA LEU A 247 8.08 18.02 -8.03
C LEU A 247 6.97 18.94 -7.49
N LYS A 248 5.71 18.57 -7.72
CA LYS A 248 4.53 19.24 -7.18
C LYS A 248 3.93 18.39 -6.06
N ASN A 249 3.53 19.04 -4.98
CA ASN A 249 2.70 18.39 -3.97
C ASN A 249 1.31 18.13 -4.59
N VAL A 250 0.85 16.88 -4.54
CA VAL A 250 -0.44 16.46 -5.11
C VAL A 250 -1.47 16.11 -4.02
N GLY A 251 -1.13 16.36 -2.74
CA GLY A 251 -1.98 16.14 -1.58
C GLY A 251 -1.21 15.52 -0.42
N GLY A 252 -1.50 15.91 0.82
CA GLY A 252 -0.82 15.38 2.00
C GLY A 252 0.70 15.57 1.92
N PHE A 253 1.43 14.46 1.99
CA PHE A 253 2.88 14.41 1.77
C PHE A 253 3.27 13.91 0.37
N GLU A 254 2.33 13.64 -0.52
CA GLU A 254 2.62 13.09 -1.84
C GLU A 254 3.17 14.15 -2.80
N TYR A 255 4.28 13.83 -3.45
CA TYR A 255 4.92 14.63 -4.48
C TYR A 255 5.10 13.81 -5.75
N ALA A 256 4.69 14.39 -6.87
CA ALA A 256 4.81 13.80 -8.20
C ALA A 256 5.47 14.80 -9.16
N LEU A 257 5.96 14.30 -10.29
CA LEU A 257 6.49 15.14 -11.35
C LEU A 257 5.43 16.11 -11.88
N ALA A 258 5.84 17.37 -12.03
CA ALA A 258 4.99 18.41 -12.61
C ALA A 258 4.67 18.16 -14.08
N ASP A 259 5.64 17.63 -14.81
CA ASP A 259 5.66 17.47 -16.26
C ASP A 259 6.43 16.20 -16.65
N THR A 260 6.11 15.64 -17.81
CA THR A 260 6.78 14.46 -18.35
C THR A 260 8.26 14.75 -18.66
N PRO A 261 9.21 13.98 -18.10
CA PRO A 261 10.58 14.04 -18.57
C PRO A 261 10.62 13.47 -19.99
N LYS A 262 10.99 14.29 -20.98
CA LYS A 262 11.27 13.82 -22.36
C LYS A 262 12.49 12.87 -22.44
N ILE A 263 13.05 12.52 -21.28
CA ILE A 263 14.26 11.74 -21.08
C ILE A 263 13.95 10.33 -20.54
N LEU A 264 12.73 9.82 -20.69
CA LEU A 264 12.37 8.43 -20.35
C LEU A 264 12.62 7.49 -21.54
N HIS A 265 13.85 7.48 -22.07
CA HIS A 265 14.28 6.41 -22.98
C HIS A 265 14.71 5.17 -22.20
N THR A 266 14.56 4.01 -22.81
CA THR A 266 15.04 2.71 -22.33
C THR A 266 16.48 2.77 -21.84
N GLY A 267 16.72 2.18 -20.66
CA GLY A 267 18.01 2.23 -19.99
C GLY A 267 17.91 2.67 -18.53
N ARG A 268 19.05 2.55 -17.82
CA ARG A 268 19.11 2.75 -16.37
C ARG A 268 19.16 4.25 -16.09
N LEU A 269 18.26 4.69 -15.24
CA LEU A 269 18.24 6.04 -14.69
C LEU A 269 18.74 5.98 -13.26
N GLU A 270 19.60 6.91 -12.91
CA GLU A 270 20.01 7.17 -11.53
C GLU A 270 19.39 8.50 -11.10
N TYR A 271 18.92 8.60 -9.86
CA TYR A 271 18.21 9.80 -9.43
C TYR A 271 18.29 10.05 -7.93
N CYS A 272 18.12 11.32 -7.57
CA CYS A 272 18.01 11.80 -6.21
C CYS A 272 16.97 12.92 -6.14
N VAL A 273 16.53 13.25 -4.92
CA VAL A 273 15.58 14.34 -4.69
C VAL A 273 16.23 15.38 -3.80
N ALA A 274 16.19 16.65 -4.21
CA ALA A 274 16.58 17.77 -3.35
C ALA A 274 15.33 18.52 -2.88
N VAL A 275 15.30 18.84 -1.59
CA VAL A 275 14.19 19.53 -0.94
C VAL A 275 14.72 20.80 -0.29
N GLU A 276 14.05 21.92 -0.57
CA GLU A 276 14.35 23.21 0.02
C GLU A 276 13.35 23.54 1.15
N SER A 277 13.89 23.76 2.35
CA SER A 277 13.13 24.15 3.53
C SER A 277 13.95 25.17 4.33
N GLU A 278 13.31 26.27 4.74
CA GLU A 278 13.97 27.36 5.49
C GLU A 278 15.27 27.88 4.82
N GLY A 279 15.31 27.92 3.48
CA GLY A 279 16.46 28.37 2.70
C GLY A 279 17.64 27.39 2.66
N LYS A 280 17.48 26.18 3.19
CA LYS A 280 18.48 25.09 3.12
C LYS A 280 18.00 24.02 2.15
N VAL A 281 18.93 23.52 1.33
CA VAL A 281 18.69 22.42 0.39
C VAL A 281 19.28 21.13 0.95
N THR A 282 18.44 20.10 1.04
CA THR A 282 18.83 18.76 1.49
C THR A 282 18.52 17.72 0.42
N SER A 283 19.50 16.92 0.03
CA SER A 283 19.41 15.88 -0.99
C SER A 283 19.29 14.46 -0.41
N PHE A 284 18.37 13.67 -0.97
CA PHE A 284 18.03 12.31 -0.56
C PHE A 284 18.37 11.31 -1.67
N PRO A 285 18.78 10.06 -1.36
CA PRO A 285 18.58 9.35 -0.08
C PRO A 285 19.50 9.73 1.08
N GLY A 286 20.65 10.36 0.82
CA GLY A 286 21.69 10.57 1.84
C GLY A 286 21.37 11.59 2.95
N GLY A 287 20.34 12.43 2.79
CA GLY A 287 20.04 13.51 3.74
C GLY A 287 21.12 14.59 3.79
N MET A 288 21.81 14.83 2.67
CA MET A 288 22.98 15.70 2.59
C MET A 288 22.59 17.15 2.37
N GLN A 289 23.16 18.09 3.13
CA GLN A 289 22.95 19.54 2.94
C GLN A 289 23.75 20.09 1.76
N SER A 290 23.47 19.59 0.56
CA SER A 290 24.04 20.05 -0.71
C SER A 290 23.05 19.77 -1.85
N SER A 291 23.17 20.52 -2.95
CA SER A 291 22.36 20.34 -4.16
C SER A 291 23.10 19.51 -5.21
N PRO A 292 22.43 18.64 -5.99
CA PRO A 292 23.07 17.87 -7.07
C PRO A 292 23.63 18.71 -8.22
N ASP A 293 23.28 20.00 -8.29
CA ASP A 293 23.83 20.96 -9.26
C ASP A 293 25.23 21.46 -8.88
N GLN A 294 25.72 21.17 -7.66
CA GLN A 294 27.03 21.61 -7.19
C GLN A 294 28.16 20.73 -7.75
N PRO A 295 29.33 21.29 -8.15
CA PRO A 295 30.43 20.53 -8.74
C PRO A 295 31.02 19.43 -7.85
N ASP A 296 30.91 19.57 -6.52
CA ASP A 296 31.43 18.67 -5.51
C ASP A 296 30.36 17.72 -4.94
N PHE A 297 29.18 17.64 -5.57
CA PHE A 297 28.13 16.73 -5.13
C PHE A 297 28.60 15.26 -5.22
N PRO A 298 28.54 14.49 -4.12
CA PRO A 298 28.99 13.10 -4.13
C PRO A 298 27.91 12.17 -4.69
N ASP A 299 28.20 11.53 -5.82
CA ASP A 299 27.27 10.65 -6.55
C ASP A 299 27.13 9.22 -5.97
N GLY A 300 27.70 8.94 -4.79
CA GLY A 300 27.84 7.56 -4.28
C GLY A 300 26.56 6.91 -3.75
N ASN A 301 25.55 7.70 -3.35
CA ASN A 301 24.30 7.18 -2.76
C ASN A 301 23.08 7.80 -3.45
N ILE A 302 22.68 7.19 -4.57
CA ILE A 302 21.55 7.62 -5.41
C ILE A 302 20.63 6.43 -5.70
N TRP A 303 19.35 6.71 -5.91
CA TRP A 303 18.39 5.70 -6.31
C TRP A 303 18.55 5.34 -7.79
N SER A 304 17.98 4.21 -8.21
CA SER A 304 17.94 3.86 -9.63
C SER A 304 16.62 3.23 -10.05
N LEU A 305 16.26 3.44 -11.32
CA LEU A 305 15.05 2.97 -11.99
C LEU A 305 15.47 2.37 -13.33
N MET A 306 14.80 1.28 -13.73
CA MET A 306 14.97 0.69 -15.04
C MET A 306 13.83 1.12 -15.97
N VAL A 307 14.12 1.93 -17.00
CA VAL A 307 13.13 2.21 -18.06
C VAL A 307 13.23 1.11 -19.11
N VAL A 308 12.09 0.51 -19.43
CA VAL A 308 11.98 -0.67 -20.28
C VAL A 308 10.93 -0.44 -21.37
N ASP A 309 11.29 -0.65 -22.63
CA ASP A 309 10.29 -0.92 -23.67
C ASP A 309 9.75 -2.35 -23.48
N PRO A 310 8.52 -2.68 -23.93
CA PRO A 310 7.87 -3.95 -23.62
C PRO A 310 8.78 -5.13 -24.04
N PRO A 311 9.42 -5.84 -23.09
CA PRO A 311 10.44 -6.82 -23.43
C PRO A 311 9.79 -8.02 -24.13
N GLU A 312 10.60 -8.89 -24.74
CA GLU A 312 10.10 -10.21 -25.18
C GLU A 312 9.63 -11.05 -23.99
N ALA A 313 10.19 -10.78 -22.80
CA ALA A 313 9.95 -11.54 -21.60
C ALA A 313 9.96 -10.65 -20.34
N VAL A 314 8.99 -10.83 -19.43
CA VAL A 314 8.86 -10.08 -18.16
C VAL A 314 9.06 -11.03 -16.97
N ALA A 315 10.10 -10.80 -16.17
CA ALA A 315 10.33 -11.57 -14.94
C ALA A 315 9.36 -11.13 -13.83
N ILE A 316 8.29 -11.91 -13.63
CA ILE A 316 7.28 -11.66 -12.59
C ILE A 316 7.72 -12.16 -11.21
N LEU A 317 8.61 -13.17 -11.18
CA LEU A 317 9.38 -13.58 -10.01
C LEU A 317 10.85 -13.75 -10.39
N ASP A 318 11.74 -13.14 -9.62
CA ASP A 318 13.18 -13.38 -9.64
C ASP A 318 13.63 -13.54 -8.18
N VAL A 319 14.09 -14.72 -7.80
CA VAL A 319 14.46 -15.01 -6.40
C VAL A 319 15.55 -14.08 -5.88
N SER A 320 16.52 -13.67 -6.72
CA SER A 320 17.57 -12.72 -6.30
C SER A 320 16.99 -11.35 -5.91
N ARG A 321 15.87 -10.96 -6.52
CA ARG A 321 15.20 -9.67 -6.30
C ARG A 321 14.13 -9.75 -5.21
N ASP A 322 13.37 -10.84 -5.16
CA ASP A 322 12.04 -10.91 -4.54
C ASP A 322 11.99 -11.79 -3.27
N ILE A 323 13.10 -12.43 -2.87
CA ILE A 323 13.14 -13.38 -1.74
C ILE A 323 12.46 -12.86 -0.46
N LYS A 324 12.59 -11.56 -0.16
CA LYS A 324 12.02 -10.93 1.04
C LYS A 324 10.49 -10.78 0.99
N ASP A 325 9.90 -10.84 -0.20
CA ASP A 325 8.48 -10.64 -0.46
C ASP A 325 7.75 -11.98 -0.65
N LEU A 326 8.49 -13.10 -0.64
CA LEU A 326 7.91 -14.44 -0.69
C LEU A 326 7.19 -14.79 0.61
N VAL A 327 5.95 -15.23 0.48
CA VAL A 327 5.12 -15.64 1.61
C VAL A 327 5.08 -17.17 1.67
N PHE A 328 5.50 -17.69 2.81
CA PHE A 328 5.52 -19.12 3.11
C PHE A 328 4.43 -19.50 4.14
N PRO A 329 4.02 -20.78 4.17
CA PRO A 329 3.08 -21.25 5.17
C PRO A 329 3.73 -21.23 6.55
N HIS A 330 2.92 -20.94 7.58
CA HIS A 330 3.35 -21.13 8.96
C HIS A 330 3.64 -22.60 9.27
N PHE A 331 4.31 -22.83 10.40
CA PHE A 331 4.56 -24.16 10.93
C PHE A 331 3.26 -24.96 11.03
N ASP A 332 3.31 -26.19 10.52
CA ASP A 332 2.20 -27.13 10.55
C ASP A 332 2.68 -28.48 11.11
N ARG A 333 1.80 -29.20 11.82
CA ARG A 333 2.17 -30.48 12.44
C ARG A 333 2.24 -31.63 11.43
N SER A 334 1.56 -31.52 10.29
CA SER A 334 1.52 -32.54 9.25
C SER A 334 2.63 -32.40 8.21
N ARG A 335 3.39 -31.29 8.23
CA ARG A 335 4.47 -31.02 7.29
C ARG A 335 5.57 -30.15 7.90
N LYS A 336 6.81 -30.54 7.69
CA LYS A 336 8.00 -29.69 7.95
C LYS A 336 8.59 -29.24 6.62
N TYR A 337 9.16 -28.04 6.59
CA TYR A 337 9.95 -27.60 5.45
C TYR A 337 11.14 -26.76 5.91
N SER A 338 12.16 -26.69 5.08
CA SER A 338 13.28 -25.76 5.20
C SER A 338 13.51 -25.07 3.87
N THR A 339 14.06 -23.86 3.93
CA THR A 339 14.44 -23.09 2.75
C THR A 339 15.91 -22.69 2.85
N ASN A 340 16.58 -22.63 1.70
CA ASN A 340 17.94 -22.14 1.59
C ASN A 340 18.12 -21.36 0.27
N LEU A 341 19.17 -20.54 0.20
CA LEU A 341 19.56 -19.85 -1.02
C LEU A 341 20.82 -20.50 -1.60
N LEU A 342 20.76 -20.86 -2.87
CA LEU A 342 21.84 -21.48 -3.61
C LEU A 342 22.17 -20.66 -4.87
N CYS A 343 23.30 -20.97 -5.51
CA CYS A 343 23.53 -20.52 -6.87
C CYS A 343 22.51 -21.18 -7.81
N GLY A 344 21.93 -20.38 -8.70
CA GLY A 344 20.99 -20.84 -9.72
C GLY A 344 21.68 -21.57 -10.87
N SER A 345 21.10 -21.46 -12.06
CA SER A 345 21.65 -22.11 -13.24
C SER A 345 22.87 -21.38 -13.82
N ARG A 346 23.11 -20.14 -13.37
CA ARG A 346 24.29 -19.31 -13.66
C ARG A 346 24.89 -18.79 -12.35
N SER A 347 26.17 -18.43 -12.37
CA SER A 347 26.92 -18.00 -11.17
C SER A 347 26.40 -16.72 -10.51
N ASN A 348 25.62 -15.92 -11.23
CA ASN A 348 25.01 -14.68 -10.75
C ASN A 348 23.50 -14.80 -10.49
N GLU A 349 22.91 -16.00 -10.64
CA GLU A 349 21.52 -16.27 -10.31
C GLU A 349 21.42 -16.81 -8.88
N THR A 350 20.37 -16.42 -8.16
CA THR A 350 19.99 -17.05 -6.89
C THR A 350 18.84 -18.01 -7.13
N ALA A 351 18.94 -19.20 -6.55
CA ALA A 351 17.86 -20.17 -6.48
C ALA A 351 17.35 -20.29 -5.05
N LEU A 352 16.02 -20.37 -4.90
CA LEU A 352 15.37 -20.80 -3.67
C LEU A 352 15.33 -22.32 -3.68
N SER A 353 16.05 -22.93 -2.75
CA SER A 353 15.99 -24.38 -2.49
C SER A 353 14.98 -24.65 -1.39
N VAL A 354 14.07 -25.58 -1.63
CA VAL A 354 13.03 -25.97 -0.68
C VAL A 354 13.11 -27.47 -0.46
N HIS A 355 13.22 -27.88 0.80
CA HIS A 355 13.11 -29.28 1.21
C HIS A 355 11.86 -29.46 2.06
N ILE A 356 11.01 -30.41 1.70
CA ILE A 356 9.72 -30.64 2.35
C ILE A 356 9.65 -32.07 2.85
N ASN A 357 9.22 -32.25 4.09
CA ASN A 357 8.88 -33.55 4.65
C ASN A 357 7.39 -33.58 5.04
N PHE A 358 6.61 -34.38 4.32
CA PHE A 358 5.20 -34.65 4.59
C PHE A 358 5.09 -35.82 5.57
N LEU A 359 4.56 -35.54 6.77
CA LEU A 359 4.47 -36.50 7.87
C LEU A 359 3.19 -37.37 7.81
N ALA A 360 2.27 -37.05 6.90
CA ALA A 360 1.05 -37.81 6.64
C ALA A 360 0.62 -37.67 5.16
N LYS A 361 -0.02 -38.70 4.60
CA LYS A 361 -0.58 -38.63 3.23
C LYS A 361 -1.69 -37.60 3.08
N SER A 362 -2.43 -37.31 4.16
CA SER A 362 -3.47 -36.28 4.21
C SER A 362 -2.91 -34.89 4.58
N ALA A 363 -1.59 -34.70 4.56
CA ALA A 363 -0.99 -33.42 4.86
C ALA A 363 -1.42 -32.35 3.84
N LEU A 364 -1.46 -31.11 4.28
CA LEU A 364 -1.76 -30.00 3.40
C LEU A 364 -0.65 -29.81 2.37
N PRO A 365 -0.99 -29.43 1.13
CA PRO A 365 0.00 -29.09 0.12
C PRO A 365 0.91 -27.97 0.63
N PHE A 366 2.21 -28.09 0.32
CA PHE A 366 3.15 -26.99 0.50
C PHE A 366 2.98 -26.01 -0.65
N GLY A 367 3.09 -24.73 -0.40
CA GLY A 367 3.30 -23.77 -1.48
C GLY A 367 3.79 -22.45 -0.94
N PHE A 368 4.39 -21.64 -1.80
CA PHE A 368 4.74 -20.26 -1.49
C PHE A 368 4.13 -19.35 -2.55
N GLN A 369 3.90 -18.10 -2.20
CA GLN A 369 3.31 -17.12 -3.10
C GLN A 369 4.12 -15.83 -3.17
N MET A 370 3.93 -15.10 -4.25
CA MET A 370 4.52 -13.79 -4.49
C MET A 370 3.43 -12.89 -5.08
N ASN A 371 3.29 -11.67 -4.55
CA ASN A 371 2.49 -10.65 -5.22
C ASN A 371 3.28 -10.15 -6.44
N VAL A 372 2.68 -10.21 -7.63
CA VAL A 372 3.32 -9.86 -8.90
C VAL A 372 2.72 -8.63 -9.56
N SER A 373 1.66 -8.03 -8.99
CA SER A 373 0.92 -6.93 -9.63
C SER A 373 1.82 -5.71 -9.88
N GLU A 374 2.70 -5.37 -8.93
CA GLU A 374 3.65 -4.27 -9.07
C GLU A 374 4.71 -4.51 -10.15
N ASN A 375 5.07 -5.78 -10.42
CA ASN A 375 5.99 -6.16 -11.49
C ASN A 375 5.31 -6.11 -12.87
N LEU A 376 3.99 -6.30 -12.91
CA LEU A 376 3.18 -6.31 -14.13
C LEU A 376 2.67 -4.94 -14.55
N ARG A 377 2.33 -4.08 -13.58
CA ARG A 377 1.73 -2.76 -13.81
C ARG A 377 2.48 -1.89 -14.83
N PRO A 378 3.84 -1.87 -14.90
CA PRO A 378 4.57 -1.11 -15.93
C PRO A 378 4.25 -1.51 -17.37
N PHE A 379 3.72 -2.72 -17.58
CA PHE A 379 3.43 -3.31 -18.88
C PHE A 379 1.94 -3.48 -19.16
N ALA A 380 1.05 -2.89 -18.33
CA ALA A 380 -0.39 -3.14 -18.36
C ALA A 380 -1.02 -3.05 -19.76
N ALA A 381 -0.60 -2.07 -20.57
CA ALA A 381 -1.12 -1.85 -21.92
C ALA A 381 -0.70 -2.93 -22.94
N GLN A 382 0.31 -3.76 -22.64
CA GLN A 382 0.83 -4.79 -23.54
C GLN A 382 0.70 -6.20 -22.97
N LEU A 383 0.13 -6.36 -21.76
CA LEU A 383 0.02 -7.66 -21.09
C LEU A 383 -0.73 -8.69 -21.94
N GLU A 384 -1.67 -8.26 -22.79
CA GLU A 384 -2.39 -9.15 -23.71
C GLU A 384 -1.48 -9.90 -24.69
N ASN A 385 -0.29 -9.36 -24.98
CA ASN A 385 0.65 -9.98 -25.91
C ASN A 385 1.41 -11.13 -25.27
N TYR A 386 1.39 -11.31 -23.95
CA TYR A 386 2.08 -12.40 -23.27
C TYR A 386 1.17 -13.62 -23.15
N LYS A 387 1.56 -14.72 -23.77
CA LYS A 387 0.75 -15.95 -23.87
C LYS A 387 1.33 -17.15 -23.12
N THR A 388 2.54 -17.04 -22.61
CA THR A 388 3.28 -18.15 -22.02
C THR A 388 3.90 -17.77 -20.69
N VAL A 389 3.80 -18.66 -19.69
CA VAL A 389 4.54 -18.58 -18.43
C VAL A 389 5.71 -19.55 -18.49
N VAL A 390 6.90 -19.10 -18.12
CA VAL A 390 8.12 -19.90 -18.11
C VAL A 390 8.64 -19.98 -16.68
N LEU A 391 8.70 -21.20 -16.14
CA LEU A 391 9.29 -21.50 -14.84
C LEU A 391 10.71 -22.04 -15.01
N ARG A 392 11.70 -21.35 -14.43
CA ARG A 392 13.07 -21.87 -14.29
C ARG A 392 13.20 -22.60 -12.96
N ALA A 393 13.15 -23.93 -12.99
CA ALA A 393 13.20 -24.77 -11.79
C ALA A 393 13.83 -26.14 -12.06
N ARG A 394 14.13 -26.88 -10.99
CA ARG A 394 14.50 -28.30 -11.03
C ARG A 394 14.00 -29.06 -9.80
N SER A 395 13.84 -30.37 -9.93
CA SER A 395 13.74 -31.31 -8.81
C SER A 395 15.15 -31.62 -8.31
N THR A 396 15.35 -31.75 -7.00
CA THR A 396 16.66 -32.13 -6.42
C THR A 396 16.63 -33.47 -5.70
N GLY A 397 15.46 -34.03 -5.43
CA GLY A 397 15.31 -35.39 -4.91
C GLY A 397 15.43 -36.48 -5.97
N ASP A 398 15.40 -37.75 -5.53
CA ASP A 398 15.59 -38.95 -6.36
C ASP A 398 14.48 -39.18 -7.40
N SER A 399 13.36 -38.46 -7.30
CA SER A 399 12.21 -38.57 -8.21
C SER A 399 11.78 -37.21 -8.77
N ALA A 400 11.09 -37.25 -9.91
CA ALA A 400 10.53 -36.06 -10.55
C ALA A 400 9.43 -35.45 -9.66
N CYS A 401 9.56 -34.16 -9.32
CA CYS A 401 8.57 -33.42 -8.54
C CYS A 401 7.43 -32.91 -9.44
N SER A 402 6.18 -33.16 -9.04
CA SER A 402 5.00 -32.54 -9.66
C SER A 402 4.66 -31.25 -8.93
N MET A 403 4.74 -30.12 -9.63
CA MET A 403 4.50 -28.79 -9.09
C MET A 403 3.29 -28.15 -9.78
N GLY A 404 2.31 -27.73 -8.99
CA GLY A 404 1.24 -26.85 -9.45
C GLY A 404 1.71 -25.40 -9.52
N MET A 405 1.26 -24.68 -10.54
CA MET A 405 1.38 -23.24 -10.64
C MET A 405 -0.02 -22.65 -10.66
N ASN A 406 -0.29 -21.77 -9.70
CA ASN A 406 -1.55 -21.06 -9.59
C ASN A 406 -1.36 -19.58 -9.92
N LEU A 407 -2.30 -19.02 -10.67
CA LEU A 407 -2.47 -17.61 -10.96
C LEU A 407 -3.72 -17.13 -10.22
N LEU A 408 -3.54 -16.25 -9.24
CA LEU A 408 -4.62 -15.71 -8.40
C LEU A 408 -4.92 -14.27 -8.79
N LEU A 409 -6.16 -14.02 -9.17
CA LEU A 409 -6.62 -12.71 -9.61
C LEU A 409 -7.16 -11.86 -8.45
N ALA A 410 -7.27 -10.55 -8.68
CA ALA A 410 -7.82 -9.57 -7.73
C ALA A 410 -9.25 -9.87 -7.24
N ASP A 411 -10.04 -10.57 -8.05
CA ASP A 411 -11.40 -11.00 -7.69
C ASP A 411 -11.45 -12.37 -6.96
N GLY A 412 -10.29 -12.94 -6.65
CA GLY A 412 -10.15 -14.20 -5.93
C GLY A 412 -10.34 -15.43 -6.82
N ARG A 413 -10.51 -15.28 -8.14
CA ARG A 413 -10.45 -16.43 -9.06
C ARG A 413 -9.03 -16.98 -9.13
N CYS A 414 -8.93 -18.30 -9.15
CA CYS A 414 -7.66 -19.01 -9.25
C CYS A 414 -7.64 -19.89 -10.50
N PHE A 415 -6.56 -19.81 -11.24
CA PHE A 415 -6.29 -20.65 -12.41
C PHE A 415 -5.02 -21.46 -12.18
N SER A 416 -5.09 -22.77 -12.37
CA SER A 416 -4.03 -23.72 -12.06
C SER A 416 -3.59 -24.51 -13.28
N SER A 417 -2.28 -24.77 -13.37
CA SER A 417 -1.68 -25.74 -14.28
C SER A 417 -0.62 -26.56 -13.54
N SER A 418 -0.24 -27.72 -14.06
CA SER A 418 0.74 -28.63 -13.45
C SER A 418 1.98 -28.77 -14.31
N ILE A 419 3.15 -28.79 -13.67
CA ILE A 419 4.47 -28.96 -14.28
C ILE A 419 5.16 -30.16 -13.64
N ARG A 420 5.83 -30.97 -14.45
CA ARG A 420 6.73 -32.02 -13.95
C ARG A 420 8.18 -31.57 -14.02
N LEU A 421 8.78 -31.30 -12.86
CA LEU A 421 10.18 -30.90 -12.74
C LEU A 421 11.11 -32.09 -12.96
N LYS A 422 12.25 -31.84 -13.62
CA LYS A 422 13.34 -32.80 -13.84
C LYS A 422 14.54 -32.45 -12.98
N ASN A 423 15.50 -33.37 -12.88
CA ASN A 423 16.71 -33.22 -12.06
C ASN A 423 17.76 -32.22 -12.59
N GLN A 424 17.46 -31.53 -13.70
CA GLN A 424 18.32 -30.51 -14.31
C GLN A 424 17.57 -29.20 -14.40
N TRP A 425 18.31 -28.08 -14.33
CA TRP A 425 17.76 -26.75 -14.58
C TRP A 425 17.15 -26.67 -15.97
N GLN A 426 15.85 -26.40 -16.04
CA GLN A 426 15.12 -26.28 -17.30
C GLN A 426 14.11 -25.15 -17.23
N ASP A 427 13.84 -24.59 -18.42
CA ASP A 427 12.72 -23.67 -18.64
C ASP A 427 11.52 -24.55 -18.96
N GLN A 428 10.52 -24.55 -18.07
CA GLN A 428 9.24 -25.22 -18.30
C GLN A 428 8.26 -24.17 -18.80
N GLU A 429 7.88 -24.26 -20.06
CA GLU A 429 6.94 -23.34 -20.69
C GLU A 429 5.51 -23.89 -20.56
N LEU A 430 4.59 -23.07 -20.05
CA LEU A 430 3.16 -23.34 -19.96
C LEU A 430 2.41 -22.28 -20.76
N SER A 431 1.53 -22.70 -21.66
CA SER A 431 0.61 -21.77 -22.30
C SER A 431 -0.42 -21.28 -21.29
N LEU A 432 -0.74 -19.98 -21.28
CA LEU A 432 -1.84 -19.46 -20.44
C LEU A 432 -3.18 -20.14 -20.74
N SER A 433 -3.35 -20.69 -21.95
CA SER A 433 -4.53 -21.45 -22.35
C SER A 433 -4.67 -22.83 -21.68
N GLU A 434 -3.58 -23.36 -21.10
CA GLU A 434 -3.58 -24.63 -20.37
C GLU A 434 -4.08 -24.50 -18.93
N PHE A 435 -4.13 -23.27 -18.41
CA PHE A 435 -4.59 -23.01 -17.06
C PHE A 435 -6.11 -23.16 -16.97
N GLN A 436 -6.56 -23.93 -15.97
CA GLN A 436 -7.98 -24.20 -15.72
C GLN A 436 -8.37 -23.65 -14.35
N THR A 437 -9.67 -23.42 -14.12
CA THR A 437 -10.14 -23.03 -12.79
C THR A 437 -9.64 -24.01 -11.73
N GLY A 438 -9.00 -23.47 -10.69
CA GLY A 438 -8.35 -24.22 -9.64
C GLY A 438 -8.66 -23.67 -8.25
N ASN A 439 -7.85 -24.10 -7.28
CA ASN A 439 -7.92 -23.64 -5.89
C ASN A 439 -6.56 -23.08 -5.51
N ALA A 440 -6.55 -22.10 -4.60
CA ALA A 440 -5.32 -21.54 -4.04
C ALA A 440 -5.14 -21.99 -2.59
N LEU A 441 -3.91 -22.04 -2.10
CA LEU A 441 -3.67 -22.08 -0.66
C LEU A 441 -3.85 -20.67 -0.08
N LEU A 442 -4.50 -20.53 1.06
CA LEU A 442 -4.49 -19.26 1.80
C LEU A 442 -3.16 -19.15 2.55
N LEU A 443 -2.26 -18.28 2.06
CA LEU A 443 -0.97 -18.03 2.68
C LEU A 443 -0.83 -16.59 3.20
N PRO A 444 -0.18 -16.39 4.35
CA PRO A 444 0.22 -17.44 5.27
C PRO A 444 -1.02 -18.05 5.96
N ASN A 445 -0.92 -19.28 6.47
CA ASN A 445 -2.05 -19.93 7.14
C ASN A 445 -2.60 -19.05 8.28
N SER A 446 -3.90 -18.81 8.30
CA SER A 446 -4.50 -17.84 9.22
C SER A 446 -4.31 -18.22 10.69
N TYR A 447 -4.04 -17.23 11.54
CA TYR A 447 -4.04 -17.40 13.00
C TYR A 447 -5.00 -16.39 13.66
N PRO A 448 -5.94 -16.82 14.53
CA PRO A 448 -6.25 -18.21 14.88
C PRO A 448 -6.77 -19.04 13.69
N LEU A 449 -6.73 -20.36 13.79
CA LEU A 449 -7.10 -21.30 12.72
C LEU A 449 -8.62 -21.36 12.51
N PHE A 450 -9.23 -20.31 11.95
CA PHE A 450 -10.68 -20.27 11.65
C PHE A 450 -11.01 -20.19 10.16
N LEU A 451 -10.07 -19.72 9.33
CA LEU A 451 -10.24 -19.70 7.88
C LEU A 451 -9.88 -21.07 7.28
N PRO A 452 -10.50 -21.45 6.15
CA PRO A 452 -10.12 -22.65 5.42
C PRO A 452 -8.68 -22.51 4.92
N GLN A 453 -7.91 -23.60 4.90
CA GLN A 453 -6.53 -23.57 4.39
C GLN A 453 -6.46 -23.55 2.85
N ILE A 454 -7.56 -23.93 2.20
CA ILE A 454 -7.71 -23.93 0.75
C ILE A 454 -8.81 -22.93 0.38
N TRP A 455 -8.44 -21.94 -0.42
CA TRP A 455 -9.37 -21.03 -1.07
C TRP A 455 -9.99 -21.70 -2.30
N LYS A 456 -11.32 -21.83 -2.27
CA LYS A 456 -12.08 -22.30 -3.43
C LYS A 456 -12.41 -21.09 -4.31
N SER A 457 -11.97 -21.13 -5.56
CA SER A 457 -12.28 -20.08 -6.53
C SER A 457 -13.80 -19.86 -6.59
N PRO A 458 -14.28 -18.60 -6.57
CA PRO A 458 -15.70 -18.30 -6.65
C PRO A 458 -16.31 -18.86 -7.95
N ALA A 459 -17.54 -19.36 -7.86
CA ALA A 459 -18.30 -19.84 -9.01
C ALA A 459 -18.87 -18.65 -9.78
N GLY A 460 -18.19 -18.19 -10.83
CA GLY A 460 -18.65 -17.05 -11.62
C GLY A 460 -17.66 -16.65 -12.70
N GLY A 461 -18.02 -16.92 -13.96
CA GLY A 461 -17.25 -16.59 -15.14
C GLY A 461 -17.46 -17.67 -16.19
N SER A 462 -18.26 -17.40 -17.22
CA SER A 462 -18.61 -18.35 -18.28
C SER A 462 -17.46 -18.68 -19.24
N LYS A 463 -16.21 -18.35 -18.88
CA LYS A 463 -15.03 -18.62 -19.69
C LYS A 463 -13.82 -18.93 -18.83
N ASN A 464 -13.03 -19.92 -19.25
CA ASN A 464 -11.64 -20.16 -18.81
C ASN A 464 -10.69 -19.02 -19.24
N GLU A 465 -11.18 -17.78 -19.32
CA GLU A 465 -10.42 -16.60 -19.74
C GLU A 465 -10.15 -15.72 -18.52
N PHE A 466 -8.88 -15.37 -18.34
CA PHE A 466 -8.41 -14.39 -17.37
C PHE A 466 -7.55 -13.35 -18.08
N MET A 467 -7.48 -12.15 -17.50
CA MET A 467 -6.60 -11.09 -17.98
C MET A 467 -5.39 -11.02 -17.05
N LEU A 468 -4.20 -10.93 -17.63
CA LEU A 468 -2.95 -10.74 -16.87
C LEU A 468 -2.91 -9.39 -16.13
N SER A 469 -3.73 -8.41 -16.53
CA SER A 469 -3.90 -7.15 -15.80
C SER A 469 -4.46 -7.34 -14.39
N ASP A 470 -5.22 -8.42 -14.20
CA ASP A 470 -5.92 -8.70 -12.95
C ASP A 470 -5.13 -9.68 -12.08
N LEU A 471 -3.96 -10.14 -12.55
CA LEU A 471 -3.11 -11.09 -11.84
C LEU A 471 -2.44 -10.40 -10.66
N GLU A 472 -2.77 -10.84 -9.45
CA GLU A 472 -2.19 -10.31 -8.23
C GLU A 472 -1.09 -11.19 -7.66
N PHE A 473 -1.31 -12.50 -7.61
CA PHE A 473 -0.35 -13.43 -7.03
C PHE A 473 -0.07 -14.61 -7.96
N ILE A 474 1.18 -15.07 -7.93
CA ILE A 474 1.51 -16.43 -8.35
C ILE A 474 1.76 -17.29 -7.12
N GLN A 475 1.44 -18.57 -7.21
CA GLN A 475 1.72 -19.54 -6.15
C GLN A 475 2.26 -20.84 -6.76
N LEU A 476 3.39 -21.32 -6.25
CA LEU A 476 3.95 -22.62 -6.61
C LEU A 476 3.64 -23.61 -5.51
N VAL A 477 2.96 -24.70 -5.87
CA VAL A 477 2.34 -25.66 -4.93
C VAL A 477 2.86 -27.07 -5.20
N VAL A 478 3.16 -27.81 -4.15
CA VAL A 478 3.55 -29.21 -4.19
C VAL A 478 2.63 -29.99 -3.25
N ASN A 479 1.97 -31.00 -3.81
CA ASN A 479 1.12 -31.92 -3.05
C ASN A 479 2.00 -33.04 -2.44
N PRO A 480 1.58 -33.65 -1.32
CA PRO A 480 2.18 -34.90 -0.88
C PRO A 480 2.05 -35.93 -2.01
N ALA A 481 3.17 -36.43 -2.53
CA ALA A 481 3.15 -37.42 -3.59
C ALA A 481 2.71 -38.79 -3.04
N ASP A 482 2.10 -39.62 -3.90
CA ASP A 482 1.68 -40.97 -3.54
C ASP A 482 2.90 -41.84 -3.17
N GLY A 483 3.18 -41.93 -1.87
CA GLY A 483 4.23 -42.79 -1.31
C GLY A 483 5.58 -42.12 -1.07
N ALA A 484 5.81 -40.87 -1.48
CA ALA A 484 7.02 -40.12 -1.12
C ALA A 484 6.74 -39.20 0.08
N THR A 485 7.54 -39.36 1.13
CA THR A 485 7.47 -38.53 2.35
C THR A 485 8.27 -37.25 2.21
N GLU A 486 9.16 -37.17 1.22
CA GLU A 486 10.07 -36.03 1.02
C GLU A 486 9.96 -35.50 -0.41
N THR A 487 10.08 -34.19 -0.57
CA THR A 487 10.07 -33.54 -1.89
C THR A 487 10.93 -32.29 -1.86
N ASP A 488 11.87 -32.25 -2.80
CA ASP A 488 12.87 -31.20 -2.90
C ASP A 488 12.91 -30.60 -4.29
N PHE A 489 12.99 -29.26 -4.33
CA PHE A 489 13.09 -28.54 -5.58
C PHE A 489 13.84 -27.22 -5.39
N ASP A 490 14.37 -26.71 -6.50
CA ASP A 490 14.95 -25.38 -6.57
C ASP A 490 14.21 -24.53 -7.63
N VAL A 491 13.97 -23.25 -7.33
CA VAL A 491 13.33 -22.27 -8.23
C VAL A 491 14.23 -21.04 -8.39
N VAL A 492 14.39 -20.54 -9.62
CA VAL A 492 15.12 -19.29 -9.90
C VAL A 492 14.17 -18.15 -10.25
N SER A 493 13.23 -18.40 -11.16
CA SER A 493 12.38 -17.33 -11.69
C SER A 493 11.10 -17.85 -12.32
N VAL A 494 10.12 -16.95 -12.44
CA VAL A 494 8.93 -17.11 -13.28
C VAL A 494 8.85 -15.91 -14.21
N VAL A 495 8.66 -16.17 -15.50
CA VAL A 495 8.74 -15.18 -16.57
C VAL A 495 7.52 -15.28 -17.48
N LEU A 496 6.92 -14.16 -17.87
CA LEU A 496 5.93 -14.11 -18.94
C LEU A 496 6.63 -13.89 -20.28
N LYS A 497 6.26 -14.64 -21.32
CA LYS A 497 6.74 -14.48 -22.71
C LYS A 497 5.57 -14.20 -23.67
N LYS A 498 5.87 -13.46 -24.73
CA LYS A 498 4.95 -13.18 -25.83
C LYS A 498 4.49 -14.43 -26.56
#